data_AF-A0A2M7TIE3-F1
#
_entry.id   AF-A0A2M7TIE3-F1
#
_cell.length_a   1.000
_cell.length_b   1.000
_cell.length_c   1.000
_cell.angle_alpha   90.00
_cell.angle_beta   90.00
_cell.angle_gamma   90.00
#
_symmetry.space_group_name_H-M   'P 1'
#
loop_
_entity.id
_entity.type
_entity.pdbx_description
1 polymer ?
#
loop_
_entity_poly.entity_id
_entity_poly.type
_entity_poly.pdbx_seq_one_letter_code
_entity_poly.pdbx_strand_id
1 'polypeptide(L)'
;MSILFFDRLLVLDEVDKEIKTKAKTAEEREELWRLVDEIIHHKIMGCVLDKLPEKSRPEFLEKFQKAPHDEGLFKFLTEKVGEDIEEFLKTEIAKLKSEILHEIKGK
;
A
#
# COMPACT_ATOMS: atom_id res chain seq x y z
N MET A 1 1.15 -1.45 12.74
CA MET A 1 1.66 -0.98 11.44
C MET A 1 3.09 -1.44 11.30
N SER A 2 3.32 -2.35 10.36
CA SER A 2 4.68 -2.71 9.97
C SER A 2 5.17 -1.66 8.99
N ILE A 3 6.39 -1.15 9.16
CA ILE A 3 6.98 -0.22 8.20
C ILE A 3 7.29 -1.03 6.94
N LEU A 4 6.62 -0.70 5.84
CA LEU A 4 6.78 -1.35 4.54
C LEU A 4 7.55 -0.45 3.57
N PHE A 5 8.11 -1.04 2.52
CA PHE A 5 8.91 -0.31 1.53
C PHE A 5 8.10 0.81 0.86
N PHE A 6 6.80 0.60 0.68
CA PHE A 6 5.87 1.59 0.13
C PHE A 6 5.27 2.56 1.15
N ASP A 7 5.58 2.44 2.44
CA ASP A 7 5.02 3.29 3.49
C ASP A 7 5.29 4.78 3.22
N ARG A 8 6.47 5.10 2.69
CA ARG A 8 6.83 6.45 2.23
C ARG A 8 5.96 7.00 1.10
N LEU A 9 5.32 6.13 0.33
CA LEU A 9 4.40 6.51 -0.74
C LEU A 9 2.98 6.77 -0.22
N LEU A 10 2.66 6.29 0.98
CA LEU A 10 1.33 6.41 1.58
C LEU A 10 1.11 7.81 2.17
N VAL A 11 0.75 8.76 1.31
CA VAL A 11 0.30 10.09 1.75
C VAL A 11 -1.21 10.07 2.03
N LEU A 12 -1.57 9.51 3.19
CA LEU A 12 -2.96 9.30 3.62
C LEU A 12 -3.53 10.45 4.48
N ASP A 13 -2.90 11.62 4.47
CA ASP A 13 -3.31 12.81 5.23
C ASP A 13 -4.80 13.16 5.09
N GLU A 14 -5.36 13.04 3.88
CA GLU A 14 -6.78 13.29 3.63
C GLU A 14 -7.67 12.18 4.20
N VAL A 15 -7.22 10.93 4.12
CA VAL A 15 -7.96 9.78 4.68
C VAL A 15 -8.01 9.91 6.19
N ASP A 16 -6.89 10.25 6.82
CA ASP A 16 -6.80 10.50 8.26
C ASP A 16 -7.75 11.62 8.70
N LYS A 17 -7.82 12.73 7.95
CA LYS A 17 -8.77 13.82 8.23
C LYS A 17 -10.22 13.37 8.15
N GLU A 18 -10.59 12.59 7.14
CA GLU A 18 -11.95 12.07 7.00
C GLU A 18 -12.28 11.05 8.10
N ILE A 19 -11.38 10.12 8.39
CA ILE A 19 -11.52 9.16 9.49
C ILE A 19 -11.71 9.91 10.81
N LYS A 20 -10.88 10.92 11.10
CA LYS A 20 -11.02 11.74 12.32
C LYS A 20 -12.34 12.50 12.39
N THR A 21 -12.89 12.90 11.26
CA THR A 21 -14.18 13.61 11.17
C THR A 21 -15.36 12.66 11.38
N LYS A 22 -15.28 11.43 10.88
CA LYS A 22 -16.35 10.42 10.96
C LYS A 22 -16.33 9.65 12.27
N ALA A 23 -15.14 9.23 12.72
CA ALA A 23 -14.97 8.44 13.92
C ALA A 23 -14.94 9.31 15.18
N LYS A 24 -15.78 8.93 16.14
CA LYS A 24 -16.01 9.67 17.38
C LYS A 24 -15.06 9.23 18.48
N THR A 25 -14.62 7.98 18.45
CA THR A 25 -13.70 7.41 19.45
C THR A 25 -12.34 7.10 18.84
N ALA A 26 -11.32 6.96 19.70
CA ALA A 26 -9.99 6.53 19.27
C ALA A 26 -10.02 5.09 18.74
N GLU A 27 -10.85 4.21 19.31
CA GLU A 27 -11.02 2.82 18.87
C GLU A 27 -11.58 2.73 17.46
N GLU A 28 -12.65 3.48 17.15
CA GLU A 28 -13.21 3.54 15.78
C GLU A 28 -12.18 4.05 14.78
N ARG A 29 -11.36 5.04 15.17
CA ARG A 29 -10.29 5.57 14.32
C ARG A 29 -9.24 4.51 14.03
N GLU A 30 -8.78 3.80 15.06
CA GLU A 30 -7.82 2.70 14.89
C GLU A 30 -8.40 1.58 14.02
N GLU A 31 -9.67 1.23 14.19
CA GLU A 31 -10.32 0.18 13.43
C GLU A 31 -10.42 0.55 11.94
N LEU A 32 -10.89 1.77 11.63
CA LEU A 32 -10.90 2.29 10.27
C LEU A 32 -9.49 2.38 9.67
N TRP A 33 -8.51 2.81 10.45
CA TRP A 33 -7.13 2.85 10.00
C TRP A 33 -6.57 1.45 9.70
N ARG A 34 -6.87 0.45 10.53
CA ARG A 34 -6.47 -0.94 10.27
C ARG A 34 -7.11 -1.46 8.98
N LEU A 35 -8.39 -1.18 8.74
CA LEU A 35 -9.04 -1.56 7.49
C LEU A 35 -8.37 -0.92 6.28
N VAL A 36 -8.06 0.38 6.35
CA VAL A 36 -7.35 1.09 5.28
C VAL A 36 -5.96 0.49 5.03
N ASP A 37 -5.20 0.24 6.09
CA ASP A 37 -3.87 -0.39 6.02
C ASP A 37 -3.94 -1.79 5.38
N GLU A 38 -4.90 -2.63 5.79
CA GLU A 38 -5.10 -3.97 5.23
C GLU A 38 -5.48 -3.93 3.74
N ILE A 39 -6.40 -3.04 3.34
CA ILE A 39 -6.81 -2.89 1.94
C ILE A 39 -5.62 -2.45 1.09
N ILE A 40 -4.85 -1.47 1.56
CA ILE A 40 -3.64 -1.00 0.88
C ILE A 40 -2.65 -2.13 0.74
N HIS A 41 -2.30 -2.80 1.85
CA HIS A 41 -1.33 -3.88 1.84
C HIS A 41 -1.72 -4.96 0.84
N HIS A 42 -2.97 -5.43 0.91
CA HIS A 42 -3.47 -6.48 0.04
C HIS A 42 -3.43 -6.05 -1.44
N LYS A 43 -3.84 -4.80 -1.73
CA LYS A 43 -3.81 -4.26 -3.09
C LYS A 43 -2.38 -4.19 -3.63
N ILE A 44 -1.45 -3.63 -2.86
CA ILE A 44 -0.05 -3.45 -3.27
C ILE A 44 0.62 -4.80 -3.48
N MET A 45 0.45 -5.74 -2.55
CA MET A 45 0.98 -7.10 -2.72
C MET A 45 0.39 -7.77 -3.95
N GLY A 46 -0.91 -7.63 -4.21
CA GLY A 46 -1.54 -8.13 -5.43
C GLY A 46 -0.90 -7.55 -6.69
N CYS A 47 -0.85 -6.21 -6.79
CA CYS A 47 -0.23 -5.48 -7.90
C CYS A 47 1.22 -5.91 -8.16
N VAL A 48 2.02 -6.05 -7.09
CA VAL A 48 3.41 -6.48 -7.17
C VAL A 48 3.53 -7.91 -7.67
N LEU A 49 2.73 -8.84 -7.14
CA LEU A 49 2.76 -10.25 -7.53
C LEU A 49 2.20 -10.50 -8.94
N ASP A 50 1.24 -9.68 -9.40
CA ASP A 50 0.71 -9.70 -10.76
C ASP A 50 1.77 -9.27 -11.78
N LYS A 51 2.51 -8.19 -11.47
CA LYS A 51 3.58 -7.67 -12.32
C LYS A 51 4.83 -8.57 -12.31
N LEU A 52 5.13 -9.18 -11.17
CA LEU A 52 6.28 -10.06 -11.04
C LEU A 52 6.08 -11.38 -11.82
N PRO A 53 7.06 -11.79 -12.64
CA PRO A 53 7.04 -13.10 -13.26
C PRO A 53 7.05 -14.20 -12.19
N GLU A 54 6.30 -15.28 -12.41
CA GLU A 54 6.10 -16.36 -11.43
C GLU A 54 7.40 -16.93 -10.86
N LYS A 55 8.45 -16.98 -11.69
CA LYS A 55 9.78 -17.46 -11.32
C LYS A 55 10.50 -16.56 -10.30
N SER A 56 10.18 -15.27 -10.26
CA SER A 56 10.81 -14.28 -9.38
C SER A 56 9.96 -13.94 -8.14
N ARG A 57 8.69 -14.39 -8.10
CA ARG A 57 7.81 -14.25 -6.92
C ARG A 57 8.42 -14.79 -5.62
N PRO A 58 8.98 -16.02 -5.56
CA PRO A 58 9.58 -16.53 -4.33
C PRO A 58 10.80 -15.71 -3.88
N GLU A 59 11.64 -15.28 -4.82
CA GLU A 59 12.81 -14.43 -4.52
C GLU A 59 12.39 -13.07 -3.93
N PHE A 60 11.32 -12.48 -4.46
CA PHE A 60 10.74 -11.26 -3.90
C PHE A 60 10.20 -11.50 -2.49
N LEU A 61 9.42 -12.57 -2.27
CA LEU A 61 8.84 -12.90 -0.97
C LEU A 61 9.91 -13.14 0.09
N GLU A 62 11.01 -13.82 -0.25
CA GLU A 62 12.14 -13.99 0.67
C GLU A 62 12.81 -12.66 1.05
N LYS A 63 13.00 -11.77 0.07
CA LYS A 63 13.55 -10.43 0.33
C LYS A 63 12.60 -9.59 1.18
N PHE A 64 11.31 -9.63 0.86
CA PHE A 64 10.27 -8.91 1.59
C PHE A 64 10.14 -9.41 3.03
N GLN A 65 10.20 -10.72 3.27
CA GLN A 65 10.19 -11.28 4.64
C GLN A 65 11.43 -10.91 5.44
N LYS A 66 12.60 -10.84 4.79
CA LYS A 66 13.87 -10.46 5.45
C LYS A 66 13.92 -8.97 5.77
N ALA A 67 13.51 -8.13 4.84
CA ALA A 67 13.62 -6.68 4.95
C ALA A 67 12.43 -6.00 4.26
N PRO A 68 11.25 -5.94 4.91
CA PRO A 68 10.01 -5.43 4.29
C PRO A 68 10.02 -3.93 4.00
N HIS A 69 10.96 -3.18 4.61
CA HIS A 69 11.13 -1.73 4.46
C HIS A 69 12.30 -1.34 3.54
N ASP A 70 12.99 -2.32 2.96
CA ASP A 70 14.20 -2.07 2.17
C ASP A 70 13.88 -1.41 0.81
N GLU A 71 14.55 -0.30 0.50
CA GLU A 71 14.39 0.38 -0.81
C GLU A 71 14.92 -0.45 -1.97
N GLY A 72 15.79 -1.42 -1.69
CA GLY A 72 16.24 -2.40 -2.67
C GLY A 72 15.09 -3.25 -3.20
N LEU A 73 13.95 -3.34 -2.51
CA LEU A 73 12.74 -3.99 -3.03
C LEU A 73 12.20 -3.25 -4.26
N PHE A 74 12.15 -1.91 -4.25
CA PHE A 74 11.71 -1.15 -5.43
C PHE A 74 12.65 -1.35 -6.61
N LYS A 75 13.97 -1.32 -6.37
CA LYS A 75 14.97 -1.57 -7.42
C LYS A 75 14.82 -2.97 -7.99
N PHE A 76 14.71 -3.97 -7.12
CA PHE A 76 14.52 -5.36 -7.52
C PHE A 76 13.25 -5.54 -8.37
N LEU A 77 12.13 -4.95 -7.94
CA LEU A 77 10.88 -5.00 -8.69
C LEU A 77 11.02 -4.32 -10.06
N THR A 78 11.60 -3.12 -10.09
CA THR A 78 11.81 -2.35 -11.32
C THR A 78 12.72 -3.08 -12.30
N GLU A 79 13.81 -3.69 -11.82
CA GLU A 79 14.73 -4.49 -12.65
C GLU A 79 14.07 -5.76 -13.21
N LYS A 80 13.22 -6.44 -12.43
CA LYS A 80 12.58 -7.70 -12.84
C LYS A 80 11.36 -7.49 -13.73
N VAL A 81 10.58 -6.45 -13.46
CA VAL A 81 9.38 -6.11 -14.24
C VAL A 81 9.76 -5.30 -15.49
N GLY A 82 10.84 -4.52 -15.43
CA GLY A 82 11.27 -3.65 -16.53
C GLY A 82 10.46 -2.36 -16.67
N GLU A 83 9.60 -2.07 -15.70
CA GLU A 83 8.79 -0.86 -15.61
C GLU A 83 9.02 -0.19 -14.25
N ASP A 84 8.75 1.12 -14.16
CA ASP A 84 8.88 1.88 -12.92
C ASP A 84 7.75 1.50 -11.95
N ILE A 85 8.02 0.50 -11.13
CA ILE A 85 7.06 -0.04 -10.15
C ILE A 85 6.74 1.01 -9.09
N GLU A 86 7.66 1.94 -8.78
CA GLU A 86 7.40 3.00 -7.82
C GLU A 86 6.28 3.92 -8.32
N GLU A 87 6.36 4.36 -9.58
CA GLU A 87 5.34 5.22 -10.20
C GLU A 87 3.99 4.49 -10.36
N PHE A 88 4.04 3.21 -10.73
CA PHE A 88 2.85 2.36 -10.81
C PHE A 88 2.15 2.23 -9.46
N LEU A 89 2.90 1.90 -8.40
CA LEU A 89 2.35 1.78 -7.06
C LEU A 89 1.83 3.12 -6.53
N LYS A 90 2.51 4.25 -6.79
CA LYS A 90 1.98 5.59 -6.48
C LYS A 90 0.61 5.81 -7.10
N THR A 91 0.45 5.44 -8.37
CA THR A 91 -0.81 5.59 -9.10
C THR A 91 -1.91 4.72 -8.50
N GLU A 92 -1.62 3.45 -8.22
CA GLU A 92 -2.58 2.52 -7.61
C GLU A 92 -2.97 2.95 -6.18
N ILE A 93 -2.02 3.41 -5.37
CA ILE A 93 -2.27 3.97 -4.03
C ILE A 93 -3.16 5.21 -4.13
N ALA A 94 -2.85 6.14 -5.05
CA ALA A 94 -3.64 7.36 -5.22
C ALA A 94 -5.08 7.04 -5.64
N LYS A 95 -5.26 6.07 -6.54
CA LYS A 95 -6.57 5.59 -6.95
C LYS A 95 -7.33 4.96 -5.78
N LEU A 96 -6.69 4.04 -5.06
CA LEU A 96 -7.29 3.39 -3.90
C LEU A 96 -7.65 4.39 -2.80
N LYS A 97 -6.77 5.36 -2.53
CA LYS A 97 -7.04 6.47 -1.62
C LYS A 97 -8.28 7.23 -2.04
N SER A 98 -8.43 7.53 -3.33
CA SER A 98 -9.62 8.22 -3.84
C SER A 98 -10.88 7.38 -3.69
N GLU A 99 -10.80 6.06 -3.93
CA GLU A 99 -11.91 5.12 -3.71
C GLU A 99 -12.30 5.05 -2.24
N ILE A 100 -11.33 4.88 -1.33
CA ILE A 100 -11.55 4.88 0.12
C ILE A 100 -12.18 6.21 0.58
N LEU A 101 -11.65 7.34 0.12
CA LEU A 101 -12.22 8.65 0.43
C LEU A 101 -13.65 8.79 -0.08
N HIS A 102 -13.95 8.26 -1.26
CA HIS A 102 -15.29 8.27 -1.83
C HIS A 102 -16.26 7.43 -0.98
N GLU A 103 -15.86 6.22 -0.62
CA GLU A 103 -16.63 5.32 0.26
C GLU A 103 -16.87 5.95 1.64
N ILE A 104 -15.83 6.53 2.25
CA ILE A 104 -15.95 7.20 3.55
C ILE A 104 -16.87 8.42 3.44
N LYS A 105 -16.76 9.21 2.37
CA LYS A 105 -17.62 10.38 2.15
C LYS A 105 -19.07 9.99 1.85
N GLY A 106 -19.31 8.79 1.30
CA GLY A 106 -20.64 8.23 1.06
C GLY A 106 -21.45 9.09 0.10
N LYS A 107 -20.91 9.39 -1.08
CA LYS A 107 -21.56 10.21 -2.11
C LYS A 107 -21.88 9.43 -3.36
#